data_AF-A0A8B4BW18-F1
#
_entry.id   AF-A0A8B4BW18-F1
#
_cell.length_a   1.000
_cell.length_b   1.000
_cell.length_c   1.000
_cell.angle_alpha   90.00
_cell.angle_beta   90.00
_cell.angle_gamma   90.00
#
_symmetry.space_group_name_H-M   'P 1'
#
loop_
_entity.id
_entity.type
_entity.pdbx_description
1 polymer ?
#
loop_
_entity_poly.entity_id
_entity_poly.type
_entity_poly.pdbx_seq_one_letter_code
_entity_poly.pdbx_strand_id
1 'polypeptide(L)'
;MEQTRLTYEQFTSDPFAVFVPEDETKGALEILQWAYGTYGKSVVYACSFGAEGMVLIDLISKVREDADIVFLDTDLHFPQTYELIEKVKKKYPALNIQMKKPSLTLDEQAAQYGSALWKRDPDQCCYIRKIKPLEETLQGASAWISGLRREQSPTRAKTNFVNKDERFHSIKICPLIHWTWDDVWNYIKSHHLPYNELHDQGYPSIGCFPCTRAAGNSDSRAGRWAGFHKTECGLHTVQKK
;
A
#
# COMPACT_ATOMS: atom_id res chain seq x y z
N MET A 1 17.65 6.88 24.98
CA MET A 1 16.76 8.05 24.92
C MET A 1 15.46 7.59 24.30
N GLU A 2 14.36 7.58 25.05
CA GLU A 2 13.03 7.34 24.47
C GLU A 2 12.77 8.40 23.40
N GLN A 3 12.65 7.96 22.15
CA GLN A 3 12.28 8.84 21.05
C GLN A 3 10.82 9.24 21.30
N THR A 4 10.55 10.53 21.49
CA THR A 4 9.18 11.01 21.75
C THR A 4 8.28 10.61 20.59
N ARG A 5 7.24 9.83 20.88
CA ARG A 5 6.30 9.31 19.89
C ARG A 5 5.55 10.47 19.24
N LEU A 6 5.82 10.74 17.95
CA LEU A 6 5.10 11.74 17.18
C LEU A 6 3.65 11.28 16.96
N THR A 7 2.67 12.01 17.51
CA THR A 7 1.24 11.69 17.33
C THR A 7 0.59 12.53 16.22
N TYR A 8 -0.62 12.13 15.82
CA TYR A 8 -1.43 12.86 14.86
C TYR A 8 -1.68 14.32 15.28
N GLU A 9 -1.98 14.55 16.56
CA GLU A 9 -2.25 15.87 17.14
C GLU A 9 -1.00 16.74 17.16
N GLN A 10 0.17 16.14 17.37
CA GLN A 10 1.46 16.81 17.45
C GLN A 10 2.11 17.03 16.09
N PHE A 11 1.64 16.37 15.03
CA PHE A 11 2.22 16.49 13.70
C PHE A 11 2.02 17.90 13.13
N THR A 12 3.14 18.61 12.94
CA THR A 12 3.20 19.94 12.31
C THR A 12 3.80 19.88 10.91
N SER A 13 4.82 19.05 10.71
CA SER A 13 5.52 18.88 9.43
C SER A 13 6.27 17.55 9.40
N ASP A 14 6.73 17.14 8.21
CA ASP A 14 7.58 15.95 8.05
C ASP A 14 8.92 16.16 8.79
N PRO A 15 9.27 15.35 9.81
CA PRO A 15 10.57 15.43 10.48
C PRO A 15 11.75 15.17 9.55
N PHE A 16 11.52 14.61 8.36
CA PHE A 16 12.52 14.35 7.33
C PHE A 16 12.45 15.35 6.15
N ALA A 17 11.81 16.51 6.32
CA ALA A 17 11.64 17.48 5.23
C ALA A 17 12.95 17.98 4.59
N VAL A 18 14.05 18.01 5.38
CA VAL A 18 15.39 18.41 4.92
C VAL A 18 16.34 17.23 4.74
N PHE A 19 15.86 16.01 4.98
CA PHE A 19 16.66 14.80 4.81
C PHE A 19 16.85 14.51 3.32
N VAL A 20 18.10 14.42 2.89
CA VAL A 20 18.48 14.04 1.53
C VAL A 20 19.18 12.69 1.63
N PRO A 21 18.53 11.59 1.26
CA PRO A 21 19.14 10.28 1.39
C PRO A 21 20.24 10.07 0.35
N GLU A 22 21.39 9.58 0.81
CA GLU A 22 22.54 9.23 -0.05
C GLU A 22 22.78 7.72 -0.13
N ASP A 23 21.97 6.92 0.56
CA ASP A 23 22.09 5.47 0.58
C ASP A 23 21.34 4.79 -0.59
N GLU A 24 21.67 3.53 -0.85
CA GLU A 24 21.08 2.74 -1.94
C GLU A 24 19.57 2.52 -1.79
N THR A 25 19.02 2.62 -0.57
CA THR A 25 17.58 2.52 -0.33
C THR A 25 16.87 3.87 -0.40
N LYS A 26 17.56 4.95 -0.76
CA LYS A 26 17.02 6.32 -0.86
C LYS A 26 16.24 6.71 0.40
N GLY A 27 16.79 6.38 1.57
CA GLY A 27 16.22 6.68 2.88
C GLY A 27 15.19 5.67 3.38
N ALA A 28 14.72 4.72 2.55
CA ALA A 28 13.63 3.83 2.92
C ALA A 28 13.96 3.02 4.19
N LEU A 29 15.18 2.50 4.31
CA LEU A 29 15.59 1.72 5.48
C LEU A 29 15.66 2.59 6.75
N GLU A 30 16.20 3.80 6.65
CA GLU A 30 16.29 4.75 7.77
C GLU A 30 14.90 5.16 8.28
N ILE A 31 13.98 5.45 7.36
CA ILE A 31 12.58 5.79 7.69
C ILE A 31 11.86 4.61 8.34
N LEU A 32 12.11 3.38 7.90
CA LEU A 32 11.56 2.18 8.52
C LEU A 32 12.14 1.95 9.93
N GLN A 33 13.45 2.13 10.11
CA GLN A 33 14.09 2.04 11.43
C GLN A 33 13.54 3.08 12.40
N TRP A 34 13.38 4.32 11.94
CA TRP A 34 12.74 5.38 12.72
C TRP A 34 11.30 5.02 13.07
N ALA A 35 10.51 4.52 12.12
CA ALA A 35 9.12 4.15 12.33
C ALA A 35 8.98 3.07 13.40
N TYR A 36 9.70 1.96 13.26
CA TYR A 36 9.64 0.88 14.24
C TYR A 36 10.31 1.24 15.58
N GLY A 37 11.31 2.12 15.59
CA GLY A 37 11.88 2.68 16.81
C GLY A 37 10.90 3.59 17.58
N THR A 38 10.09 4.37 16.86
CA THR A 38 9.15 5.33 17.44
C THR A 38 7.82 4.70 17.86
N TYR A 39 7.32 3.75 17.06
CA TYR A 39 5.97 3.21 17.22
C TYR A 39 5.95 1.72 17.59
N GLY A 40 7.07 1.01 17.48
CA GLY A 40 7.17 -0.41 17.80
C GLY A 40 6.13 -1.26 17.06
N LYS A 41 5.44 -2.13 17.80
CA LYS A 41 4.38 -3.02 17.27
C LYS A 41 3.10 -2.29 16.82
N SER A 42 2.96 -0.99 17.08
CA SER A 42 1.77 -0.24 16.66
C SER A 42 1.78 0.18 15.19
N VAL A 43 2.87 -0.09 14.47
CA VAL A 43 2.96 0.16 13.02
C VAL A 43 2.26 -0.96 12.26
N VAL A 44 1.28 -0.58 11.44
CA VAL A 44 0.63 -1.51 10.50
C VAL A 44 1.10 -1.21 9.08
N TYR A 45 1.59 -2.20 8.35
CA TYR A 45 1.85 -2.04 6.92
C TYR A 45 0.63 -2.46 6.09
N ALA A 46 -0.01 -1.50 5.41
CA ALA A 46 -1.08 -1.80 4.45
C ALA A 46 -0.47 -2.18 3.08
N CYS A 47 -0.39 -3.48 2.81
CA CYS A 47 0.26 -4.04 1.64
C CYS A 47 -0.75 -4.46 0.58
N SER A 48 -0.49 -4.13 -0.68
CA SER A 48 -1.28 -4.59 -1.84
C SER A 48 -0.62 -5.73 -2.61
N PHE A 49 0.58 -6.14 -2.21
CA PHE A 49 1.41 -7.15 -2.88
C PHE A 49 1.74 -6.80 -4.36
N GLY A 50 1.74 -5.51 -4.71
CA GLY A 50 2.37 -5.03 -5.95
C GLY A 50 3.91 -5.01 -5.84
N ALA A 51 4.59 -4.61 -6.92
CA ALA A 51 6.05 -4.56 -7.00
C ALA A 51 6.68 -3.76 -5.83
N GLU A 52 6.15 -2.57 -5.53
CA GLU A 52 6.59 -1.74 -4.40
C GLU A 52 6.39 -2.43 -3.06
N GLY A 53 5.33 -3.24 -2.97
CA GLY A 53 5.04 -4.02 -1.78
C GLY A 53 6.10 -5.07 -1.52
N MET A 54 6.64 -5.70 -2.56
CA MET A 54 7.70 -6.70 -2.41
C MET A 54 8.98 -6.09 -1.86
N VAL A 55 9.36 -4.92 -2.36
CA VAL A 55 10.48 -4.14 -1.83
C VAL A 55 10.25 -3.78 -0.37
N LEU A 56 9.08 -3.24 -0.01
CA LEU A 56 8.79 -2.87 1.38
C LEU A 56 8.75 -4.07 2.32
N ILE A 57 8.19 -5.21 1.91
CA ILE A 57 8.20 -6.43 2.73
C ILE A 57 9.64 -6.85 3.04
N ASP A 58 10.51 -6.86 2.02
CA ASP A 58 11.91 -7.23 2.19
C ASP A 58 12.63 -6.26 3.15
N LEU A 59 12.49 -4.95 2.94
CA LEU A 59 13.10 -3.94 3.80
C LEU A 59 12.54 -3.97 5.23
N ILE A 60 11.22 -4.12 5.40
CA ILE A 60 10.58 -4.24 6.70
C ILE A 60 11.12 -5.47 7.43
N SER A 61 11.24 -6.63 6.75
CA SER A 61 11.73 -7.86 7.39
C SER A 61 13.14 -7.73 7.97
N LYS A 62 13.98 -6.83 7.44
CA LYS A 62 15.32 -6.52 7.96
C LYS A 62 15.31 -5.63 9.20
N VAL A 63 14.22 -4.90 9.43
CA VAL A 63 14.05 -3.98 10.56
C VAL A 63 13.19 -4.59 11.67
N ARG A 64 12.15 -5.33 11.28
CA ARG A 64 11.14 -5.92 12.16
C ARG A 64 10.69 -7.27 11.58
N GLU A 65 11.23 -8.35 12.13
CA GLU A 65 10.96 -9.72 11.67
C GLU A 65 9.50 -10.18 11.85
N ASP A 66 8.83 -9.71 12.92
CA ASP A 66 7.44 -10.03 13.29
C ASP A 66 6.47 -8.88 12.96
N ALA A 67 6.79 -8.08 11.92
CA ALA A 67 5.95 -6.96 11.53
C ALA A 67 4.53 -7.37 11.11
N ASP A 68 3.55 -6.55 11.48
CA ASP A 68 2.15 -6.71 11.08
C ASP A 68 1.91 -6.13 9.68
N ILE A 69 1.46 -7.00 8.78
CA ILE A 69 1.15 -6.67 7.39
C ILE A 69 -0.30 -7.02 7.13
N VAL A 70 -1.07 -6.05 6.63
CA VAL A 70 -2.48 -6.25 6.30
C VAL A 70 -2.67 -6.16 4.81
N PHE A 71 -3.26 -7.22 4.25
CA PHE A 71 -3.80 -7.26 2.90
C PHE A 71 -5.31 -7.08 2.93
N LEU A 72 -5.82 -6.14 2.13
CA LEU A 72 -7.27 -5.96 1.96
C LEU A 72 -7.76 -6.96 0.91
N ASP A 73 -8.28 -8.10 1.37
CA ASP A 73 -8.81 -9.16 0.53
C ASP A 73 -10.22 -8.78 0.06
N THR A 74 -10.30 -8.30 -1.18
CA THR A 74 -11.55 -7.81 -1.77
C THR A 74 -12.45 -8.91 -2.34
N ASP A 75 -12.04 -10.18 -2.26
CA ASP A 75 -12.61 -11.32 -3.00
C ASP A 75 -12.63 -11.13 -4.54
N LEU A 76 -11.95 -10.10 -5.03
CA LEU A 76 -11.92 -9.70 -6.44
C LEU A 76 -10.48 -9.56 -6.96
N HIS A 77 -9.49 -10.12 -6.27
CA HIS A 77 -8.10 -10.11 -6.75
C HIS A 77 -7.85 -11.21 -7.78
N PHE A 78 -6.78 -11.07 -8.54
CA PHE A 78 -6.32 -12.13 -9.44
C PHE A 78 -5.83 -13.35 -8.63
N PRO A 79 -6.02 -14.59 -9.14
CA PRO A 79 -5.40 -15.79 -8.57
C PRO A 79 -3.90 -15.64 -8.32
N GLN A 80 -3.18 -15.02 -9.27
CA GLN A 80 -1.75 -14.74 -9.19
C GLN A 80 -1.36 -13.88 -7.97
N THR A 81 -2.24 -12.98 -7.53
CA THR A 81 -2.02 -12.19 -6.31
C THR A 81 -2.05 -13.09 -5.08
N TYR A 82 -2.98 -14.05 -5.00
CA TYR A 82 -3.03 -15.01 -3.89
C TYR A 82 -1.84 -15.97 -3.93
N GLU A 83 -1.43 -16.45 -5.11
CA GLU A 83 -0.23 -17.28 -5.25
C GLU A 83 1.05 -16.55 -4.80
N LEU A 84 1.17 -15.26 -5.13
CA LEU A 84 2.26 -14.42 -4.63
C LEU A 84 2.24 -14.31 -3.11
N ILE A 85 1.08 -14.08 -2.49
CA ILE A 85 0.95 -13.99 -1.04
C ILE A 85 1.45 -15.28 -0.38
N GLU A 86 1.13 -16.45 -0.93
CA GLU A 86 1.62 -17.73 -0.41
C GLU A 86 3.13 -17.90 -0.58
N LYS A 87 3.71 -17.44 -1.72
CA LYS A 87 5.18 -17.40 -1.90
C LYS A 87 5.84 -16.49 -0.86
N VAL A 88 5.24 -15.33 -0.58
CA VAL A 88 5.75 -14.36 0.41
C VAL A 88 5.70 -14.94 1.83
N LYS A 89 4.59 -15.56 2.25
CA LYS A 89 4.48 -16.23 3.56
C LYS A 89 5.56 -17.29 3.75
N LYS A 90 5.89 -18.05 2.69
CA LYS A 90 6.96 -19.05 2.75
C LYS A 90 8.35 -18.42 2.84
N LYS A 91 8.60 -17.32 2.13
CA LYS A 91 9.89 -16.63 2.15
C LYS A 91 10.13 -15.86 3.45
N TYR A 92 9.07 -15.32 4.06
CA TYR A 92 9.12 -14.50 5.26
C TYR A 92 8.17 -15.05 6.36
N PRO A 93 8.47 -16.22 6.93
CA PRO A 93 7.54 -16.93 7.82
C PRO A 93 7.31 -16.25 9.18
N ALA A 94 8.18 -15.32 9.58
CA ALA A 94 8.03 -14.57 10.84
C ALA A 94 7.05 -13.39 10.71
N LEU A 95 6.74 -12.93 9.49
CA LEU A 95 5.84 -11.81 9.27
C LEU A 95 4.38 -12.18 9.56
N ASN A 96 3.67 -11.30 10.25
CA ASN A 96 2.26 -11.48 10.56
C ASN A 96 1.40 -10.94 9.39
N ILE A 97 1.20 -11.76 8.36
CA ILE A 97 0.40 -11.40 7.18
C ILE A 97 -1.08 -11.73 7.42
N GLN A 98 -1.88 -10.68 7.62
CA GLN A 98 -3.31 -10.76 7.90
C GLN A 98 -4.14 -10.43 6.65
N MET A 99 -5.09 -11.31 6.34
CA MET A 99 -6.06 -11.12 5.25
C MET A 99 -7.32 -10.47 5.82
N LYS A 100 -7.51 -9.17 5.57
CA LYS A 100 -8.69 -8.42 6.03
C LYS A 100 -9.75 -8.41 4.93
N LYS A 101 -10.84 -9.13 5.15
CA LYS A 101 -12.01 -9.17 4.27
C LYS A 101 -13.02 -8.06 4.60
N PRO A 102 -13.83 -7.63 3.62
CA PRO A 102 -15.01 -6.82 3.90
C PRO A 102 -16.04 -7.58 4.74
N SER A 103 -16.86 -6.83 5.49
CA SER A 103 -17.95 -7.39 6.28
C SER A 103 -19.08 -7.98 5.42
N LEU A 104 -19.16 -7.60 4.14
CA LEU A 104 -20.13 -8.14 3.18
C LEU A 104 -19.44 -9.08 2.19
N THR A 105 -20.03 -10.26 2.01
CA THR A 105 -19.75 -11.13 0.86
C THR A 105 -20.13 -10.45 -0.46
N LEU A 106 -19.70 -11.01 -1.59
CA LEU A 106 -20.10 -10.50 -2.92
C LEU A 106 -21.61 -10.61 -3.14
N ASP A 107 -22.24 -11.67 -2.64
CA ASP A 107 -23.68 -11.90 -2.79
C ASP A 107 -24.49 -10.94 -1.92
N GLU A 108 -24.09 -10.71 -0.66
CA GLU A 108 -24.74 -9.71 0.20
C GLU A 108 -24.57 -8.29 -0.35
N GLN A 109 -23.38 -7.96 -0.87
CA GLN A 109 -23.16 -6.69 -1.56
C GLN A 109 -24.08 -6.57 -2.79
N ALA A 110 -24.23 -7.64 -3.57
CA ALA A 110 -25.10 -7.65 -4.74
C ALA A 110 -26.58 -7.51 -4.36
N ALA A 111 -27.02 -8.12 -3.25
CA ALA A 111 -28.38 -7.98 -2.75
C ALA A 111 -28.69 -6.53 -2.32
N GLN A 112 -27.73 -5.82 -1.74
CA GLN A 112 -27.92 -4.45 -1.24
C GLN A 112 -27.70 -3.37 -2.30
N TYR A 113 -26.70 -3.55 -3.18
CA TYR A 113 -26.25 -2.50 -4.10
C TYR A 113 -26.40 -2.90 -5.57
N GLY A 114 -26.90 -4.09 -5.86
CA GLY A 114 -26.99 -4.69 -7.20
C GLY A 114 -25.69 -5.39 -7.63
N SER A 115 -25.81 -6.33 -8.56
CA SER A 115 -24.68 -7.13 -9.06
C SER A 115 -23.59 -6.27 -9.73
N ALA A 116 -22.38 -6.83 -9.75
CA ALA A 116 -21.20 -6.25 -10.40
C ALA A 116 -20.98 -4.75 -10.08
N LEU A 117 -21.14 -4.36 -8.81
CA LEU A 117 -21.05 -2.95 -8.37
C LEU A 117 -19.80 -2.24 -8.89
N TRP A 118 -18.66 -2.93 -8.98
CA TRP A 118 -17.41 -2.39 -9.53
C TRP A 118 -17.49 -1.88 -10.97
N LYS A 119 -18.48 -2.31 -11.77
CA LYS A 119 -18.73 -1.83 -13.13
C LYS A 119 -19.67 -0.63 -13.20
N ARG A 120 -20.44 -0.37 -12.14
CA ARG A 120 -21.45 0.69 -12.11
C ARG A 120 -21.03 1.85 -11.20
N ASP A 121 -20.49 1.51 -10.04
CA ASP A 121 -19.98 2.44 -9.04
C ASP A 121 -18.69 1.87 -8.40
N PRO A 122 -17.53 2.06 -9.05
CA PRO A 122 -16.25 1.60 -8.53
C PRO A 122 -15.80 2.33 -7.26
N ASP A 123 -16.37 3.49 -6.95
CA ASP A 123 -16.08 4.22 -5.71
C ASP A 123 -16.79 3.60 -4.53
N GLN A 124 -18.09 3.35 -4.62
CA GLN A 124 -18.85 2.63 -3.59
C GLN A 124 -18.31 1.21 -3.39
N CYS A 125 -17.94 0.50 -4.45
CA CYS A 125 -17.31 -0.80 -4.34
C CYS A 125 -15.96 -0.73 -3.59
N CYS A 126 -15.09 0.23 -3.94
CA CYS A 126 -13.83 0.43 -3.21
C CYS A 126 -14.07 0.87 -1.76
N TYR A 127 -15.11 1.65 -1.49
CA TYR A 127 -15.46 2.06 -0.15
C TYR A 127 -15.79 0.85 0.74
N ILE A 128 -16.69 -0.02 0.28
CA ILE A 128 -17.10 -1.24 1.00
C ILE A 128 -15.94 -2.23 1.13
N ARG A 129 -15.18 -2.45 0.05
CA ARG A 129 -14.20 -3.55 -0.03
C ARG A 129 -12.78 -3.19 0.39
N LYS A 130 -12.43 -1.91 0.45
CA LYS A 130 -11.07 -1.45 0.75
C LYS A 130 -11.02 -0.42 1.85
N ILE A 131 -11.86 0.61 1.76
CA ILE A 131 -11.80 1.72 2.71
C ILE A 131 -12.32 1.27 4.07
N LYS A 132 -13.56 0.79 4.18
CA LYS A 132 -14.13 0.33 5.47
C LYS A 132 -13.26 -0.73 6.15
N PRO A 133 -12.78 -1.78 5.47
CA PRO A 133 -11.98 -2.80 6.14
C PRO A 133 -10.63 -2.25 6.61
N LEU A 134 -10.04 -1.27 5.89
CA LEU A 134 -8.83 -0.59 6.35
C LEU A 134 -9.11 0.37 7.52
N GLU A 135 -10.24 1.07 7.52
CA GLU A 135 -10.70 1.91 8.64
C GLU A 135 -10.80 1.07 9.92
N GLU A 136 -11.41 -0.11 9.83
CA GLU A 136 -11.50 -1.07 10.95
C GLU A 136 -10.12 -1.57 11.40
N THR A 137 -9.20 -1.84 10.47
CA THR A 137 -7.84 -2.30 10.80
C THR A 137 -6.99 -1.21 11.44
N LEU A 138 -7.08 0.02 10.94
CA LEU A 138 -6.26 1.14 11.40
C LEU A 138 -6.89 1.89 12.57
N GLN A 139 -8.07 1.47 13.04
CA GLN A 139 -8.72 2.08 14.19
C GLN A 139 -7.80 2.00 15.42
N GLY A 140 -7.35 3.16 15.91
CA GLY A 140 -6.42 3.26 17.03
C GLY A 140 -4.95 2.99 16.68
N ALA A 141 -4.61 2.72 15.40
CA ALA A 141 -3.23 2.63 14.96
C ALA A 141 -2.59 4.02 14.98
N SER A 142 -1.44 4.15 15.64
CA SER A 142 -0.75 5.45 15.73
C SER A 142 0.04 5.78 14.47
N ALA A 143 0.48 4.75 13.74
CA ALA A 143 1.14 4.92 12.46
C ALA A 143 0.87 3.75 11.52
N TRP A 144 0.91 4.02 10.22
CA TRP A 144 0.80 2.99 9.18
C TRP A 144 1.74 3.27 8.00
N ILE A 145 2.20 2.20 7.37
CA ILE A 145 3.09 2.26 6.21
C ILE A 145 2.30 2.10 4.91
N SER A 146 2.71 2.82 3.86
CA SER A 146 2.19 2.69 2.51
C SER A 146 3.32 2.65 1.47
N GLY A 147 3.16 1.83 0.43
CA GLY A 147 4.10 1.73 -0.71
C GLY A 147 3.94 2.82 -1.76
N LEU A 148 3.60 4.04 -1.35
CA LEU A 148 3.45 5.17 -2.27
C LEU A 148 4.80 5.69 -2.76
N ARG A 149 4.84 6.03 -4.05
CA ARG A 149 5.92 6.77 -4.70
C ARG A 149 5.37 8.01 -5.40
N ARG A 150 6.18 9.07 -5.50
CA ARG A 150 5.79 10.34 -6.16
C ARG A 150 5.49 10.14 -7.65
N GLU A 151 6.24 9.28 -8.33
CA GLU A 151 6.14 9.04 -9.77
C GLU A 151 4.82 8.35 -10.19
N GLN A 152 4.10 7.71 -9.26
CA GLN A 152 2.91 6.92 -9.60
C GLN A 152 1.71 7.75 -10.07
N SER A 153 1.62 9.03 -9.69
CA SER A 153 0.59 9.95 -10.20
C SER A 153 0.89 11.40 -9.82
N PRO A 154 0.38 12.39 -10.59
CA PRO A 154 0.53 13.80 -10.25
C PRO A 154 0.00 14.16 -8.85
N THR A 155 -1.03 13.47 -8.38
CA THR A 155 -1.61 13.69 -7.03
C THR A 155 -0.69 13.24 -5.90
N ARG A 156 0.34 12.44 -6.18
CA ARG A 156 1.31 11.93 -5.20
C ARG A 156 2.62 12.71 -5.19
N ALA A 157 2.82 13.65 -6.12
CA ALA A 157 4.09 14.34 -6.33
C ALA A 157 4.59 15.11 -5.09
N LYS A 158 3.69 15.53 -4.19
CA LYS A 158 4.00 16.28 -2.97
C LYS A 158 3.94 15.43 -1.69
N THR A 159 3.78 14.11 -1.80
CA THR A 159 3.78 13.24 -0.63
C THR A 159 5.18 13.18 -0.02
N ASN A 160 5.25 13.20 1.32
CA ASN A 160 6.47 13.22 2.11
C ASN A 160 6.80 11.83 2.67
N PHE A 161 7.95 11.67 3.34
CA PHE A 161 8.24 10.41 4.03
C PHE A 161 7.25 10.17 5.17
N VAL A 162 6.95 11.22 5.94
CA VAL A 162 5.95 11.17 7.02
C VAL A 162 4.87 12.20 6.74
N ASN A 163 3.62 11.78 6.85
CA ASN A 163 2.45 12.57 6.51
C ASN A 163 1.39 12.43 7.60
N LYS A 164 0.60 13.48 7.78
CA LYS A 164 -0.61 13.43 8.58
C LYS A 164 -1.75 12.78 7.79
N ASP A 165 -2.38 11.75 8.34
CA ASP A 165 -3.52 11.09 7.71
C ASP A 165 -4.83 11.49 8.38
N GLU A 166 -5.57 12.38 7.71
CA GLU A 166 -6.83 12.92 8.20
C GLU A 166 -7.98 11.88 8.22
N ARG A 167 -7.88 10.78 7.48
CA ARG A 167 -8.95 9.76 7.46
C ARG A 167 -8.88 8.87 8.69
N PHE A 168 -7.70 8.37 8.99
CA PHE A 168 -7.47 7.41 10.06
C PHE A 168 -7.01 8.09 11.37
N HIS A 169 -6.80 9.41 11.35
CA HIS A 169 -6.22 10.18 12.45
C HIS A 169 -4.91 9.55 12.97
N SER A 170 -4.02 9.22 12.03
CA SER A 170 -2.76 8.52 12.30
C SER A 170 -1.60 9.11 11.50
N ILE A 171 -0.39 8.66 11.80
CA ILE A 171 0.80 9.03 11.03
C ILE A 171 0.98 8.08 9.85
N LYS A 172 0.98 8.61 8.63
CA LYS A 172 1.22 7.84 7.41
C LYS A 172 2.66 7.95 6.96
N ILE A 173 3.32 6.80 6.86
CA ILE A 173 4.73 6.67 6.51
C ILE A 173 4.83 6.09 5.10
N CYS A 174 5.59 6.75 4.22
CA CYS A 174 5.80 6.37 2.83
C CYS A 174 7.30 6.21 2.54
N PRO A 175 7.94 5.09 2.92
CA PRO A 175 9.40 4.95 2.84
C PRO A 175 9.94 4.96 1.40
N LEU A 176 9.16 4.56 0.40
CA LEU A 176 9.59 4.48 -0.99
C LEU A 176 9.33 5.77 -1.78
N ILE A 177 9.14 6.91 -1.11
CA ILE A 177 8.57 8.09 -1.77
C ILE A 177 9.45 8.66 -2.89
N HIS A 178 10.77 8.47 -2.78
CA HIS A 178 11.79 8.88 -3.75
C HIS A 178 12.22 7.78 -4.74
N TRP A 179 11.64 6.59 -4.65
CA TRP A 179 11.96 5.50 -5.57
C TRP A 179 11.26 5.71 -6.91
N THR A 180 12.01 5.50 -7.98
CA THR A 180 11.51 5.38 -9.34
C THR A 180 11.00 3.97 -9.62
N TRP A 181 10.33 3.77 -10.75
CA TRP A 181 9.99 2.42 -11.20
C TRP A 181 11.20 1.51 -11.39
N ASP A 182 12.29 2.05 -11.95
CA ASP A 182 13.51 1.28 -12.21
C ASP A 182 14.19 0.87 -10.91
N ASP A 183 14.23 1.74 -9.89
CA ASP A 183 14.75 1.36 -8.57
C ASP A 183 14.00 0.15 -7.99
N VAL A 184 12.66 0.14 -8.10
CA VAL A 184 11.82 -0.95 -7.60
C VAL A 184 12.20 -2.26 -8.29
N TRP A 185 12.29 -2.27 -9.61
CA TRP A 185 12.61 -3.50 -10.35
C TRP A 185 14.05 -3.94 -10.22
N ASN A 186 14.99 -3.00 -10.17
CA ASN A 186 16.39 -3.31 -9.93
C ASN A 186 16.55 -4.00 -8.58
N TYR A 187 15.88 -3.51 -7.54
CA TYR A 187 15.89 -4.14 -6.22
C TYR A 187 15.20 -5.52 -6.21
N ILE A 188 14.02 -5.64 -6.84
CA ILE A 188 13.32 -6.94 -6.96
C ILE A 188 14.24 -7.99 -7.60
N LYS A 189 14.94 -7.62 -8.69
CA LYS A 189 15.82 -8.52 -9.43
C LYS A 189 17.09 -8.84 -8.65
N SER A 190 17.78 -7.84 -8.09
CA SER A 190 19.03 -8.05 -7.36
C SER A 190 18.85 -8.90 -6.10
N HIS A 191 17.71 -8.75 -5.41
CA HIS A 191 17.38 -9.51 -4.20
C HIS A 191 16.53 -10.76 -4.45
N HIS A 192 16.27 -11.11 -5.72
CA HIS A 192 15.48 -12.28 -6.11
C HIS A 192 14.14 -12.34 -5.36
N LEU A 193 13.44 -11.22 -5.31
CA LEU A 193 12.16 -11.12 -4.62
C LEU A 193 11.06 -11.79 -5.46
N PRO A 194 10.14 -12.55 -4.84
CA PRO A 194 8.96 -13.00 -5.55
C PRO A 194 8.13 -11.78 -5.96
N TYR A 195 7.57 -11.81 -7.16
CA TYR A 195 6.67 -10.77 -7.65
C TYR A 195 5.51 -11.42 -8.43
N ASN A 196 4.49 -10.62 -8.74
CA ASN A 196 3.30 -11.11 -9.43
C ASN A 196 3.61 -11.29 -10.93
N GLU A 197 3.46 -12.51 -11.45
CA GLU A 197 3.76 -12.85 -12.85
C GLU A 197 2.98 -12.01 -13.88
N LEU A 198 1.86 -11.39 -13.49
CA LEU A 198 1.13 -10.47 -14.36
C LEU A 198 1.98 -9.26 -14.78
N HIS A 199 3.02 -8.90 -14.02
CA HIS A 199 3.96 -7.87 -14.45
C HIS A 199 4.67 -8.25 -15.77
N ASP A 200 5.00 -9.52 -15.97
CA ASP A 200 5.60 -10.03 -17.21
C ASP A 200 4.59 -10.09 -18.37
N GLN A 201 3.30 -9.99 -18.04
CA GLN A 201 2.17 -9.98 -18.98
C GLN A 201 1.68 -8.55 -19.26
N GLY A 202 2.47 -7.53 -18.92
CA GLY A 202 2.17 -6.13 -19.21
C GLY A 202 1.20 -5.45 -18.24
N TYR A 203 1.12 -5.92 -17.00
CA TYR A 203 0.36 -5.28 -15.91
C TYR A 203 1.31 -4.47 -14.99
N PRO A 204 1.59 -3.18 -15.27
CA PRO A 204 2.47 -2.38 -14.41
C PRO A 204 1.87 -2.09 -13.03
N SER A 205 0.54 -1.94 -12.94
CA SER A 205 -0.16 -1.77 -11.66
C SER A 205 -1.28 -2.80 -11.52
N ILE A 206 -1.19 -3.63 -10.49
CA ILE A 206 -2.13 -4.73 -10.24
C ILE A 206 -3.08 -4.35 -9.10
N GLY A 207 -4.37 -4.61 -9.30
CA GLY A 207 -5.42 -4.43 -8.30
C GLY A 207 -6.44 -5.55 -8.40
N CYS A 208 -7.71 -5.22 -8.18
CA CYS A 208 -8.80 -6.17 -8.37
C CYS A 208 -8.93 -6.52 -9.86
N PHE A 209 -9.17 -7.79 -10.19
CA PHE A 209 -9.27 -8.30 -11.55
C PHE A 209 -10.26 -7.53 -12.44
N PRO A 210 -11.46 -7.11 -11.98
CA PRO A 210 -12.40 -6.48 -12.89
C PRO A 210 -12.11 -5.00 -13.15
N CYS A 211 -11.15 -4.41 -12.44
CA CYS A 211 -10.78 -2.99 -12.55
C CYS A 211 -9.32 -2.78 -12.98
N THR A 212 -8.68 -3.84 -13.48
CA THR A 212 -7.26 -3.85 -13.85
C THR A 212 -7.11 -4.55 -15.20
N ARG A 213 -6.41 -3.90 -16.13
CA ARG A 213 -6.08 -4.44 -17.45
C ARG A 213 -4.60 -4.20 -17.76
N ALA A 214 -4.05 -5.02 -18.66
CA ALA A 214 -2.70 -4.79 -19.18
C ALA A 214 -2.61 -3.39 -19.82
N ALA A 215 -1.46 -2.74 -19.67
CA ALA A 215 -1.21 -1.39 -20.15
C ALA A 215 0.11 -1.26 -20.93
N GLY A 216 0.90 -2.33 -21.03
CA GLY A 216 2.19 -2.31 -21.72
C GLY A 216 3.10 -1.20 -21.17
N ASN A 217 3.73 -0.45 -22.08
CA ASN A 217 4.66 0.66 -21.75
C ASN A 217 3.97 2.03 -21.63
N SER A 218 2.64 2.09 -21.53
CA SER A 218 1.95 3.35 -21.22
C SER A 218 2.13 3.73 -19.75
N ASP A 219 1.54 4.85 -19.31
CA ASP A 219 1.53 5.27 -17.90
C ASP A 219 1.30 4.06 -16.98
N SER A 220 2.12 3.92 -15.93
CA SER A 220 2.15 2.75 -15.04
C SER A 220 0.79 2.39 -14.42
N ARG A 221 -0.18 3.31 -14.44
CA ARG A 221 -1.53 3.14 -13.91
C ARG A 221 -2.63 3.25 -14.96
N ALA A 222 -2.32 3.41 -16.25
CA ALA A 222 -3.30 3.47 -17.34
C ALA A 222 -4.23 2.23 -17.41
N GLY A 223 -3.77 1.10 -16.86
CA GLY A 223 -4.56 -0.13 -16.73
C GLY A 223 -5.65 -0.10 -15.64
N ARG A 224 -5.67 0.91 -14.76
CA ARG A 224 -6.55 0.98 -13.59
C ARG A 224 -7.82 1.78 -13.90
N TRP A 225 -8.98 1.25 -13.49
CA TRP A 225 -10.30 1.89 -13.69
C TRP A 225 -10.57 2.35 -15.12
N ALA A 226 -10.10 1.51 -16.04
CA ALA A 226 -10.51 1.42 -17.42
C ALA A 226 -11.92 1.94 -17.76
N GLY A 227 -12.03 3.12 -18.37
CA GLY A 227 -13.33 3.67 -18.80
C GLY A 227 -14.05 4.53 -17.75
N PHE A 228 -13.39 4.86 -16.63
CA PHE A 228 -13.88 5.80 -15.62
C PHE A 228 -12.91 6.97 -15.47
N HIS A 229 -13.39 8.13 -14.99
CA HIS A 229 -12.56 9.29 -14.63
C HIS A 229 -11.78 9.10 -13.31
N LYS A 230 -11.69 7.88 -12.81
CA LYS A 230 -11.11 7.55 -11.51
C LYS A 230 -9.60 7.35 -11.63
N THR A 231 -8.84 8.12 -10.86
CA THR A 231 -7.36 8.08 -10.85
C THR A 231 -6.79 7.48 -9.57
N GLU A 232 -7.56 7.45 -8.48
CA GLU A 232 -7.13 6.93 -7.18
C GLU A 232 -8.18 6.01 -6.55
N CYS A 233 -7.73 5.06 -5.73
CA CYS A 233 -8.63 4.08 -5.10
C CYS A 233 -9.46 4.64 -3.93
N GLY A 234 -9.18 5.88 -3.51
CA GLY A 234 -9.76 6.52 -2.33
C GLY A 234 -8.96 6.34 -1.04
N LEU A 235 -8.01 5.39 -0.96
CA LEU A 235 -7.20 5.15 0.26
C LEU A 235 -6.15 6.25 0.52
N HIS A 236 -5.87 7.08 -0.48
CA HIS A 236 -4.77 8.06 -0.43
C HIS A 236 -5.24 9.47 -0.80
N THR A 237 -6.54 9.66 -0.89
CA THR A 237 -7.15 10.96 -1.16
C THR A 237 -7.51 11.60 0.18
N VAL A 238 -7.13 12.87 0.34
CA VAL A 238 -7.70 13.71 1.40
C VAL A 238 -9.19 13.86 1.09
N GLN A 239 -10.08 13.60 2.06
CA GLN A 239 -11.51 13.86 1.84
C GLN A 239 -11.64 15.35 1.47
N LYS A 240 -12.28 15.64 0.32
CA LYS A 240 -12.74 17.01 0.07
C LYS A 240 -13.87 17.25 1.06
N LYS A 241 -13.70 18.26 1.90
CA LYS A 241 -14.80 18.82 2.71
C LYS A 241 -15.99 19.18 1.83
#